data_AF-A0AA97P9W1-F1
#
_entry.id   AF-A0AA97P9W1-F1
#
_cell.length_a   1.000
_cell.length_b   1.000
_cell.length_c   1.000
_cell.angle_alpha   90.00
_cell.angle_beta   90.00
_cell.angle_gamma   90.00
#
_symmetry.space_group_name_H-M   'P 1'
#
loop_
_entity.id
_entity.type
_entity.pdbx_description
1 polymer ?
#
loop_
_entity_poly.entity_id
_entity_poly.type
_entity_poly.pdbx_seq_one_letter_code
_entity_poly.pdbx_strand_id
1 'polypeptide(L)'
;MASTLTKSEELRIIKYYDLDHDPTKSLVEVERTSDGEILLGCRLDKKSTSQGFMEFFNDTPANDLIKQLLNHENLVSIAGEATGARIVKANGSTGVQPCRYLVYDYCDAGTLHTMLQKPPAPLTSTGFIPPSLCWHVLVSLLRALAWLHDGYREDGVGTTVEAPRGMDYDGDEQDNWFQDADWLAVLHCNITPENVFLQRPRGTETYGLVKLGNFSNAQTATHVRGANGLLVAFRRLGDAESSSDQLEELRDGNFGRFPREYSYYTRGSDLRAVGGILYHMMTGIALPPPNRCPVCDCGCFHCERGAAPCQHGCFENVDLSSPDKCFELFSELTDYHGPYREKDLCIQVASLIAIDPQTDRIDSTVSLYQVVKAAHEAWLSSHPDGQLIVTLDDDLLARESRAWKKAERVVAAEESA
;
A
#
# COMPACT_ATOMS: atom_id res chain seq x y z
N MET A 1 28.15 -7.65 -28.13
CA MET A 1 28.65 -7.90 -26.76
C MET A 1 28.04 -6.84 -25.87
N ALA A 2 26.96 -7.18 -25.17
CA ALA A 2 26.27 -6.27 -24.27
C ALA A 2 27.12 -6.13 -22.99
N SER A 3 27.64 -4.92 -22.75
CA SER A 3 28.30 -4.56 -21.51
C SER A 3 27.25 -4.59 -20.40
N THR A 4 27.37 -5.51 -19.46
CA THR A 4 26.69 -5.44 -18.17
C THR A 4 27.18 -4.17 -17.48
N LEU A 5 26.36 -3.12 -17.54
CA LEU A 5 26.54 -1.90 -16.76
C LEU A 5 26.72 -2.31 -15.30
N THR A 6 27.71 -1.73 -14.64
CA THR A 6 27.89 -1.94 -13.21
C THR A 6 26.66 -1.38 -12.48
N LYS A 7 26.14 -2.05 -11.43
CA LYS A 7 24.94 -1.61 -10.67
C LYS A 7 24.98 -0.13 -10.23
N SER A 8 26.17 0.48 -10.16
CA SER A 8 26.38 1.89 -9.83
C SER A 8 26.04 2.87 -10.96
N GLU A 9 25.88 2.43 -12.21
CA GLU A 9 25.61 3.29 -13.39
C GLU A 9 24.12 3.31 -13.77
N GLU A 10 23.30 2.47 -13.15
CA GLU A 10 21.87 2.38 -13.44
C GLU A 10 21.07 3.54 -12.82
N LEU A 11 21.49 4.06 -11.66
CA LEU A 11 20.76 5.10 -10.92
C LEU A 11 21.60 6.37 -10.83
N ARG A 12 21.15 7.45 -11.49
CA ARG A 12 21.86 8.73 -11.58
C ARG A 12 21.11 9.82 -10.83
N ILE A 13 21.75 10.45 -9.84
CA ILE A 13 21.18 11.64 -9.18
C ILE A 13 21.16 12.80 -10.19
N ILE A 14 19.99 13.36 -10.44
CA ILE A 14 19.79 14.48 -11.39
C ILE A 14 19.46 15.81 -10.69
N LYS A 15 18.97 15.76 -9.44
CA LYS A 15 18.60 16.96 -8.68
C LYS A 15 18.66 16.74 -7.18
N TYR A 16 19.10 17.75 -6.46
CA TYR A 16 19.04 17.81 -5.00
C TYR A 16 17.90 18.73 -4.58
N TYR A 17 17.07 18.28 -3.64
CA TYR A 17 16.09 19.17 -2.99
C TYR A 17 16.76 19.81 -1.77
N ASP A 18 16.89 21.14 -1.82
CA ASP A 18 17.37 21.93 -0.69
C ASP A 18 16.22 22.11 0.32
N LEU A 19 16.15 21.24 1.32
CA LEU A 19 15.26 21.41 2.46
C LEU A 19 15.99 22.28 3.50
N ASP A 20 15.94 23.59 3.32
CA ASP A 20 16.29 24.62 4.32
C ASP A 20 17.55 24.37 5.15
N HIS A 21 18.66 23.99 4.50
CA HIS A 21 19.94 23.76 5.16
C HIS A 21 19.87 22.71 6.29
N ASP A 22 18.81 21.89 6.36
CA ASP A 22 18.73 20.80 7.32
C ASP A 22 19.69 19.71 6.85
N PRO A 23 20.85 19.57 7.52
CA PRO A 23 21.85 18.63 7.10
C PRO A 23 21.37 17.18 7.25
N THR A 24 20.18 16.90 7.81
CA THR A 24 19.56 15.58 8.04
C THR A 24 18.54 15.17 6.96
N LYS A 25 17.99 16.11 6.19
CA LYS A 25 16.95 15.85 5.18
C LYS A 25 17.45 16.16 3.78
N SER A 26 18.02 15.17 3.12
CA SER A 26 18.40 15.30 1.70
C SER A 26 17.58 14.30 0.90
N LEU A 27 16.57 14.83 0.24
CA LEU A 27 15.86 14.15 -0.83
C LEU A 27 16.56 14.48 -2.15
N VAL A 28 16.60 13.53 -3.06
CA VAL A 28 17.16 13.70 -4.40
C VAL A 28 16.23 13.11 -5.45
N GLU A 29 16.14 13.73 -6.63
CA GLU A 29 15.58 13.06 -7.80
C GLU A 29 16.69 12.20 -8.42
N VAL A 30 16.34 10.95 -8.71
CA VAL A 30 17.23 9.95 -9.31
C VAL A 30 16.59 9.49 -10.60
N GLU A 31 17.35 9.49 -11.69
CA GLU A 31 16.91 8.94 -12.97
C GLU A 31 17.49 7.54 -13.14
N ARG A 32 16.63 6.58 -13.48
CA ARG A 32 17.06 5.24 -13.91
C ARG A 32 17.48 5.30 -15.37
N THR A 33 18.73 4.94 -15.66
CA THR A 33 19.31 5.14 -17.00
C THR A 33 18.78 4.16 -18.06
N SER A 34 18.21 3.03 -17.64
CA SER A 34 17.66 2.02 -18.55
C SER A 34 16.37 2.46 -19.26
N ASP A 35 15.55 3.27 -18.61
CA ASP A 35 14.24 3.70 -19.13
C ASP A 35 13.91 5.19 -18.92
N GLY A 36 14.78 5.95 -18.25
CA GLY A 36 14.58 7.37 -17.95
C GLY A 36 13.57 7.61 -16.83
N GLU A 37 13.18 6.59 -16.05
CA GLU A 37 12.24 6.77 -14.96
C GLU A 37 12.81 7.68 -13.86
N ILE A 38 12.00 8.64 -13.40
CA ILE A 38 12.33 9.49 -12.26
C ILE A 38 11.86 8.83 -10.97
N LEU A 39 12.78 8.74 -10.02
CA LEU A 39 12.70 8.07 -8.73
C LEU A 39 13.10 9.04 -7.62
N LEU A 40 12.78 8.71 -6.37
CA LEU A 40 13.07 9.53 -5.20
C LEU A 40 14.13 8.86 -4.31
N GLY A 41 15.27 9.51 -4.15
CA GLY A 41 16.31 9.08 -3.22
C GLY A 41 16.18 9.74 -1.87
N CYS A 42 16.10 8.93 -0.81
CA CYS A 42 16.16 9.37 0.58
C CYS A 42 17.54 9.06 1.15
N ARG A 43 18.21 10.07 1.74
CA ARG A 43 19.55 9.84 2.27
C ARG A 43 19.54 8.88 3.46
N LEU A 44 20.47 7.94 3.46
CA LEU A 44 20.80 7.10 4.60
C LEU A 44 21.86 7.81 5.44
N ASP A 45 21.56 8.15 6.69
CA ASP A 45 22.54 8.78 7.57
C ASP A 45 22.50 8.20 9.00
N LYS A 46 23.66 8.11 9.65
CA LYS A 46 23.78 7.49 10.99
C LYS A 46 23.10 8.28 12.11
N LYS A 47 22.66 9.52 11.86
CA LYS A 47 21.99 10.40 12.83
C LYS A 47 20.46 10.34 12.71
N SER A 48 19.93 10.12 11.51
CA SER A 48 18.51 10.07 11.17
C SER A 48 18.00 8.65 10.96
N THR A 49 18.87 7.71 10.62
CA THR A 49 18.55 6.30 10.38
C THR A 49 19.01 5.47 11.57
N SER A 50 18.15 4.59 12.08
CA SER A 50 18.49 3.74 13.21
C SER A 50 19.67 2.82 12.87
N GLN A 51 20.53 2.56 13.87
CA GLN A 51 21.68 1.68 13.69
C GLN A 51 21.25 0.27 13.24
N GLY A 52 20.17 -0.27 13.83
CA GLY A 52 19.63 -1.57 13.44
C GLY A 52 19.16 -1.62 11.99
N PHE A 53 18.51 -0.57 11.48
CA PHE A 53 18.15 -0.51 10.06
C PHE A 53 19.39 -0.46 9.17
N MET A 54 20.41 0.32 9.54
CA MET A 54 21.66 0.38 8.77
C MET A 54 22.40 -0.96 8.76
N GLU A 55 22.42 -1.68 9.88
CA GLU A 55 23.02 -3.01 9.98
C GLU A 55 22.26 -4.02 9.12
N PHE A 56 20.93 -4.07 9.27
CA PHE A 56 20.04 -4.91 8.46
C PHE A 56 20.18 -4.61 6.96
N PHE A 57 20.20 -3.35 6.56
CA PHE A 57 20.24 -2.98 5.15
C PHE A 57 21.62 -3.21 4.51
N ASN A 58 22.69 -3.27 5.30
CA ASN A 58 24.01 -3.69 4.84
C ASN A 58 24.14 -5.22 4.72
N ASP A 59 23.22 -5.98 5.31
CA ASP A 59 23.12 -7.42 5.10
C ASP A 59 22.42 -7.68 3.74
N THR A 60 23.20 -8.20 2.78
CA THR A 60 22.77 -8.31 1.37
C THR A 60 21.55 -9.23 1.21
N PRO A 61 21.51 -10.46 1.77
CA PRO A 61 20.32 -11.30 1.79
C PRO A 61 19.06 -10.59 2.32
N ALA A 62 19.17 -9.90 3.46
CA ALA A 62 18.06 -9.19 4.09
C ALA A 62 17.54 -8.02 3.23
N ASN A 63 18.46 -7.27 2.61
CA ASN A 63 18.14 -6.18 1.70
C ASN A 63 17.40 -6.67 0.45
N ASP A 64 17.87 -7.75 -0.17
CA ASP A 64 17.25 -8.34 -1.36
C ASP A 64 15.85 -8.91 -1.06
N LEU A 65 15.67 -9.51 0.12
CA LEU A 65 14.34 -9.95 0.58
C LEU A 65 13.35 -8.79 0.73
N ILE A 66 13.75 -7.66 1.33
CA ILE A 66 12.86 -6.50 1.43
C ILE A 66 12.55 -5.92 0.04
N LYS A 67 13.54 -5.82 -0.84
CA LYS A 67 13.30 -5.36 -2.22
C LYS A 67 12.28 -6.25 -2.92
N GLN A 68 12.39 -7.56 -2.76
CA GLN A 68 11.45 -8.52 -3.33
C GLN A 68 10.05 -8.39 -2.69
N LEU A 69 9.98 -8.27 -1.35
CA LEU A 69 8.71 -8.05 -0.64
C LEU A 69 8.03 -6.75 -1.07
N LEU A 70 8.76 -5.68 -1.33
CA LEU A 70 8.19 -4.40 -1.74
C LEU A 70 8.08 -4.24 -3.26
N ASN A 71 8.49 -5.24 -4.04
CA ASN A 71 8.36 -5.26 -5.49
C ASN A 71 6.92 -5.65 -5.87
N HIS A 72 6.01 -4.69 -5.75
CA HIS A 72 4.62 -4.83 -6.11
C HIS A 72 4.10 -3.49 -6.64
N GLU A 73 3.28 -3.50 -7.69
CA GLU A 73 2.82 -2.29 -8.36
C GLU A 73 2.08 -1.30 -7.44
N ASN A 74 1.32 -1.80 -6.48
CA ASN A 74 0.60 -1.01 -5.47
C ASN A 74 1.36 -0.85 -4.15
N LEU A 75 2.64 -1.19 -4.08
CA LEU A 75 3.51 -0.81 -2.97
C LEU A 75 4.52 0.23 -3.45
N VAL A 76 4.99 1.10 -2.54
CA VAL A 76 6.16 1.94 -2.81
C VAL A 76 7.39 1.04 -2.81
N SER A 77 7.91 0.76 -4.00
CA SER A 77 9.02 -0.17 -4.20
C SER A 77 10.37 0.48 -3.92
N ILE A 78 11.34 -0.35 -3.58
CA ILE A 78 12.75 0.03 -3.48
C ILE A 78 13.42 -0.28 -4.81
N ALA A 79 13.76 0.75 -5.57
CA ALA A 79 14.45 0.62 -6.85
C ALA A 79 15.94 0.27 -6.69
N GLY A 80 16.55 0.70 -5.58
CA GLY A 80 17.95 0.38 -5.31
C GLY A 80 18.66 1.47 -4.50
N GLU A 81 19.95 1.62 -4.77
CA GLU A 81 20.80 2.58 -4.06
C GLU A 81 21.52 3.49 -5.05
N ALA A 82 21.58 4.78 -4.72
CA ALA A 82 22.39 5.75 -5.43
C ALA A 82 23.49 6.29 -4.52
N THR A 83 24.66 6.55 -5.08
CA THR A 83 25.75 7.24 -4.39
C THR A 83 25.83 8.67 -4.87
N GLY A 84 25.84 9.62 -3.94
CA GLY A 84 26.03 11.03 -4.21
C GLY A 84 27.15 11.62 -3.37
N ALA A 85 27.30 12.94 -3.45
CA ALA A 85 28.32 13.65 -2.70
C ALA A 85 27.72 14.91 -2.05
N ARG A 86 28.14 15.20 -0.82
CA ARG A 86 27.74 16.41 -0.07
C ARG A 86 28.95 17.27 0.23
N ILE A 87 28.77 18.58 0.12
CA ILE A 87 29.75 19.55 0.60
C ILE A 87 29.65 19.66 2.12
N VAL A 88 30.74 19.37 2.83
CA VAL A 88 30.86 19.48 4.29
C VAL A 88 31.85 20.58 4.61
N LYS A 89 31.45 21.52 5.47
CA LYS A 89 32.37 22.50 6.05
C LYS A 89 32.80 22.02 7.43
N ALA A 90 34.06 21.60 7.55
CA ALA A 90 34.66 21.22 8.82
C ALA A 90 35.96 22.02 9.02
N ASN A 91 36.09 22.69 10.16
CA ASN A 91 37.28 23.43 10.57
C ASN A 91 37.80 24.43 9.51
N GLY A 92 36.89 25.20 8.89
CA GLY A 92 37.26 26.21 7.88
C GLY A 92 37.64 25.64 6.50
N SER A 93 37.66 24.31 6.34
CA SER A 93 37.89 23.63 5.05
C SER A 93 36.58 23.12 4.46
N THR A 94 36.43 23.27 3.15
CA THR A 94 35.29 22.73 2.39
C THR A 94 35.72 21.38 1.83
N GLY A 95 35.15 20.29 2.36
CA GLY A 95 35.38 18.92 1.90
C GLY A 95 34.16 18.36 1.19
N VAL A 96 34.35 17.26 0.45
CA VAL A 96 33.26 16.49 -0.17
C VAL A 96 33.15 15.14 0.52
N GLN A 97 31.97 14.82 1.04
CA GLN A 97 31.69 13.55 1.70
C GLN A 97 30.75 12.69 0.84
N PRO A 98 31.09 11.43 0.54
CA PRO A 98 30.17 10.52 -0.14
C PRO A 98 28.96 10.22 0.73
N CYS A 99 27.77 10.14 0.11
CA CYS A 99 26.49 9.86 0.77
C CYS A 99 25.76 8.75 0.01
N ARG A 100 25.11 7.84 0.74
CA ARG A 100 24.23 6.81 0.17
C ARG A 100 22.78 7.26 0.25
N TYR A 101 22.03 6.96 -0.80
CA TYR A 101 20.60 7.22 -0.91
C TYR A 101 19.89 5.91 -1.19
N LEU A 102 18.83 5.65 -0.43
CA LEU A 102 17.89 4.59 -0.73
C LEU A 102 16.84 5.14 -1.69
N VAL A 103 16.69 4.50 -2.84
CA VAL A 103 15.89 5.00 -3.96
C VAL A 103 14.57 4.25 -4.03
N TYR A 104 13.49 5.02 -4.08
CA TYR A 104 12.10 4.56 -4.11
C TYR A 104 11.38 5.06 -5.35
N ASP A 105 10.21 4.50 -5.61
CA ASP A 105 9.27 5.07 -6.58
C ASP A 105 8.97 6.54 -6.27
N TYR A 106 9.00 7.38 -7.31
CA TYR A 106 8.57 8.76 -7.16
C TYR A 106 7.05 8.86 -7.36
N CYS A 107 6.34 9.10 -6.26
CA CYS A 107 4.89 9.33 -6.26
C CYS A 107 4.60 10.83 -6.44
N ASP A 108 4.65 11.26 -7.70
CA ASP A 108 4.70 12.65 -8.11
C ASP A 108 3.36 13.42 -7.95
N ALA A 109 2.25 12.72 -7.69
CA ALA A 109 0.96 13.31 -7.35
C ALA A 109 0.77 13.50 -5.82
N GLY A 110 1.75 13.10 -5.00
CA GLY A 110 1.72 13.27 -3.55
C GLY A 110 0.94 12.16 -2.84
N THR A 111 0.38 12.48 -1.68
CA THR A 111 -0.39 11.52 -0.87
C THR A 111 -1.89 11.80 -0.97
N LEU A 112 -2.69 10.77 -0.69
CA LEU A 112 -4.14 10.88 -0.59
C LEU A 112 -4.54 11.93 0.47
N HIS A 113 -3.78 12.03 1.57
CA HIS A 113 -3.98 13.08 2.57
C HIS A 113 -3.89 14.49 1.97
N THR A 114 -2.85 14.78 1.19
CA THR A 114 -2.71 16.10 0.54
C THR A 114 -3.85 16.37 -0.44
N MET A 115 -4.32 15.34 -1.16
CA MET A 115 -5.49 15.44 -2.04
C MET A 115 -6.77 15.74 -1.25
N LEU A 116 -7.01 15.05 -0.13
CA LEU A 116 -8.22 15.26 0.68
C LEU A 116 -8.24 16.63 1.39
N GLN A 117 -7.07 17.19 1.71
CA GLN A 117 -6.96 18.56 2.23
C GLN A 117 -7.25 19.63 1.18
N LYS A 118 -6.97 19.36 -0.09
CA LYS A 118 -7.18 20.26 -1.22
C LYS A 118 -7.87 19.50 -2.35
N PRO A 119 -9.14 19.11 -2.15
CA PRO A 119 -9.84 18.25 -3.08
C PRO A 119 -10.04 18.95 -4.43
N PRO A 120 -10.05 18.18 -5.53
CA PRO A 120 -10.22 18.75 -6.87
C PRO A 120 -11.63 19.32 -7.09
N ALA A 121 -12.61 18.91 -6.28
CA ALA A 121 -13.99 19.36 -6.30
C ALA A 121 -14.51 19.62 -4.88
N PRO A 122 -15.49 20.52 -4.69
CA PRO A 122 -16.12 20.72 -3.39
C PRO A 122 -16.97 19.52 -3.00
N LEU A 123 -17.12 19.30 -1.69
CA LEU A 123 -18.07 18.36 -1.11
C LEU A 123 -19.50 18.69 -1.54
N THR A 124 -20.26 17.68 -1.94
CA THR A 124 -21.69 17.79 -2.26
C THR A 124 -22.53 17.02 -1.24
N SER A 125 -23.85 17.15 -1.31
CA SER A 125 -24.75 16.36 -0.45
C SER A 125 -24.80 14.88 -0.82
N THR A 126 -24.35 14.51 -2.02
CA THR A 126 -24.44 13.16 -2.59
C THR A 126 -23.10 12.45 -2.67
N GLY A 127 -22.00 13.16 -2.41
CA GLY A 127 -20.63 12.62 -2.41
C GLY A 127 -19.53 13.67 -2.39
N PHE A 128 -18.29 13.19 -2.27
CA PHE A 128 -17.08 14.03 -2.20
C PHE A 128 -16.08 13.77 -3.33
N ILE A 129 -15.44 12.61 -3.33
CA ILE A 129 -14.49 12.18 -4.37
C ILE A 129 -15.24 11.32 -5.41
N PRO A 130 -14.96 11.43 -6.72
CA PRO A 130 -15.65 10.64 -7.74
C PRO A 130 -15.61 9.13 -7.46
N PRO A 131 -16.72 8.37 -7.70
CA PRO A 131 -16.79 6.93 -7.45
C PRO A 131 -15.68 6.13 -8.13
N SER A 132 -15.30 6.53 -9.35
CA SER A 132 -14.21 5.92 -10.11
C SER A 132 -12.87 5.95 -9.38
N LEU A 133 -12.53 7.07 -8.72
CA LEU A 133 -11.29 7.18 -7.95
C LEU A 133 -11.38 6.42 -6.64
N CYS A 134 -12.56 6.36 -6.00
CA CYS A 134 -12.78 5.52 -4.82
C CYS A 134 -12.57 4.03 -5.16
N TRP A 135 -13.15 3.55 -6.27
CA TRP A 135 -12.91 2.19 -6.76
C TRP A 135 -11.42 1.93 -7.04
N HIS A 136 -10.75 2.85 -7.73
CA HIS A 136 -9.33 2.74 -8.05
C HIS A 136 -8.45 2.60 -6.81
N VAL A 137 -8.70 3.40 -5.78
CA VAL A 137 -8.00 3.32 -4.49
C VAL A 137 -8.33 2.01 -3.76
N LEU A 138 -9.61 1.63 -3.71
CA LEU A 138 -10.06 0.42 -3.03
C LEU A 138 -9.40 -0.84 -3.61
N VAL A 139 -9.46 -1.03 -4.93
CA VAL A 139 -8.89 -2.19 -5.62
C VAL A 139 -7.38 -2.22 -5.45
N SER A 140 -6.71 -1.08 -5.62
CA SER A 140 -5.24 -0.99 -5.48
C SER A 140 -4.75 -1.33 -4.08
N LEU A 141 -5.43 -0.83 -3.03
CA LEU A 141 -5.05 -1.12 -1.64
C LEU A 141 -5.34 -2.58 -1.28
N LEU A 142 -6.46 -3.14 -1.72
CA LEU A 142 -6.74 -4.56 -1.48
C LEU A 142 -5.77 -5.48 -2.23
N ARG A 143 -5.34 -5.12 -3.44
CA ARG A 143 -4.30 -5.86 -4.18
C ARG A 143 -2.96 -5.82 -3.44
N ALA A 144 -2.56 -4.65 -2.94
CA ALA A 144 -1.39 -4.50 -2.07
C ALA A 144 -1.48 -5.37 -0.79
N LEU A 145 -2.63 -5.37 -0.12
CA LEU A 145 -2.83 -6.16 1.09
C LEU A 145 -2.96 -7.66 0.81
N ALA A 146 -3.47 -8.07 -0.35
CA ALA A 146 -3.48 -9.46 -0.78
C ALA A 146 -2.05 -10.00 -0.91
N TRP A 147 -1.14 -9.18 -1.46
CA TRP A 147 0.29 -9.50 -1.48
C TRP A 147 0.89 -9.58 -0.07
N LEU A 148 0.72 -8.55 0.76
CA LEU A 148 1.33 -8.52 2.09
C LEU A 148 0.78 -9.61 3.03
N HIS A 149 -0.53 -9.82 3.04
CA HIS A 149 -1.18 -10.77 3.95
C HIS A 149 -1.10 -12.22 3.47
N ASP A 150 -1.20 -12.45 2.17
CA ASP A 150 -1.42 -13.79 1.63
C ASP A 150 -0.33 -14.22 0.63
N GLY A 151 0.62 -13.34 0.28
CA GLY A 151 1.64 -13.59 -0.74
C GLY A 151 1.08 -13.60 -2.15
N TYR A 152 -0.15 -13.11 -2.33
CA TYR A 152 -0.84 -13.15 -3.61
C TYR A 152 -0.43 -11.99 -4.51
N ARG A 153 0.11 -12.32 -5.68
CA ARG A 153 0.39 -11.37 -6.75
C ARG A 153 -0.39 -11.78 -7.98
N GLU A 154 -1.07 -10.82 -8.59
CA GLU A 154 -1.72 -11.00 -9.87
C GLU A 154 -0.71 -10.66 -10.98
N ASP A 155 -0.28 -11.67 -11.74
CA ASP A 155 0.56 -11.49 -12.92
C ASP A 155 -0.36 -11.12 -14.11
N GLY A 156 -0.34 -9.83 -14.47
CA GLY A 156 -1.06 -9.33 -15.64
C GLY A 156 -0.32 -9.64 -16.94
N VAL A 157 -1.06 -9.62 -18.06
CA VAL A 157 -0.50 -9.69 -19.42
C VAL A 157 0.57 -8.61 -19.56
N GLY A 158 1.81 -9.02 -19.84
CA GLY A 158 2.90 -8.09 -20.19
C GLY A 158 3.85 -7.69 -19.06
N THR A 159 3.54 -7.97 -17.79
CA THR A 159 4.51 -7.76 -16.72
C THR A 159 5.39 -8.99 -16.59
N THR A 160 6.41 -9.11 -17.45
CA THR A 160 7.56 -9.99 -17.20
C THR A 160 8.37 -9.42 -16.03
N VAL A 161 7.81 -9.46 -14.83
CA VAL A 161 8.61 -9.34 -13.62
C VAL A 161 9.27 -10.71 -13.46
N GLU A 162 10.61 -10.75 -13.46
CA GLU A 162 11.34 -11.98 -13.16
C GLU A 162 10.78 -12.54 -11.84
N ALA A 163 9.96 -13.60 -11.94
CA ALA A 163 9.58 -14.40 -10.79
C ALA A 163 10.88 -14.76 -10.06
N PRO A 164 10.91 -14.74 -8.71
CA PRO A 164 12.13 -14.99 -7.96
C PRO A 164 12.83 -16.26 -8.45
N ARG A 165 14.11 -16.10 -8.84
CA ARG A 165 14.91 -17.16 -9.45
C ARG A 165 14.93 -18.40 -8.57
N GLY A 166 14.43 -19.53 -9.07
CA GLY A 166 14.56 -20.81 -8.38
C GLY A 166 13.58 -21.93 -8.71
N MET A 167 12.58 -21.75 -9.58
CA MET A 167 11.67 -22.85 -9.93
C MET A 167 11.56 -23.04 -11.44
N ASP A 168 11.91 -24.24 -11.88
CA ASP A 168 11.79 -24.70 -13.26
C ASP A 168 10.31 -24.77 -13.65
N TYR A 169 9.90 -23.95 -14.60
CA TYR A 169 8.56 -23.98 -15.18
C TYR A 169 8.50 -25.07 -16.25
N ASP A 170 7.95 -26.23 -15.91
CA ASP A 170 7.49 -27.20 -16.90
C ASP A 170 6.17 -26.69 -17.49
N GLY A 171 6.25 -26.17 -18.71
CA GLY A 171 5.11 -25.63 -19.43
C GLY A 171 4.03 -26.67 -19.66
N ASP A 172 2.87 -26.47 -19.05
CA ASP A 172 1.53 -26.74 -19.60
C ASP A 172 0.49 -26.61 -18.46
N GLU A 173 0.42 -25.44 -17.82
CA GLU A 173 -0.73 -24.92 -17.06
C GLU A 173 -0.34 -23.52 -16.59
N GLN A 174 -0.88 -22.50 -17.28
CA GLN A 174 -0.59 -21.09 -17.01
C GLN A 174 -1.46 -20.62 -15.82
N ASP A 175 -1.29 -21.27 -14.67
CA ASP A 175 -1.84 -20.80 -13.41
C ASP A 175 -0.91 -19.69 -12.90
N ASN A 176 -1.33 -18.44 -13.17
CA ASN A 176 -0.64 -17.17 -12.91
C ASN A 176 -0.39 -16.88 -11.41
N TRP A 177 0.17 -17.83 -10.66
CA TRP A 177 0.18 -17.78 -9.19
C TRP A 177 1.58 -17.87 -8.64
N PHE A 178 1.96 -16.86 -7.86
CA PHE A 178 2.92 -17.03 -6.79
C PHE A 178 2.15 -17.34 -5.50
N GLN A 179 2.22 -18.57 -5.01
CA GLN A 179 1.64 -18.98 -3.73
C GLN A 179 2.72 -19.67 -2.90
N ASP A 180 3.46 -18.89 -2.10
CA ASP A 180 4.42 -19.43 -1.16
C ASP A 180 3.69 -20.01 0.06
N ALA A 181 3.80 -21.32 0.26
CA ALA A 181 3.19 -22.02 1.40
C ALA A 181 3.78 -21.56 2.74
N ASP A 182 5.01 -21.03 2.72
CA ASP A 182 5.72 -20.51 3.88
C ASP A 182 5.59 -18.98 4.00
N TRP A 183 4.65 -18.36 3.26
CA TRP A 183 4.42 -16.92 3.36
C TRP A 183 4.06 -16.50 4.79
N LEU A 184 4.92 -15.66 5.36
CA LEU A 184 4.66 -14.98 6.62
C LEU A 184 3.93 -13.67 6.32
N ALA A 185 2.66 -13.61 6.73
CA ALA A 185 1.84 -12.42 6.54
C ALA A 185 2.50 -11.18 7.15
N VAL A 186 2.53 -10.09 6.39
CA VAL A 186 3.04 -8.79 6.84
C VAL A 186 1.84 -7.86 7.04
N LEU A 187 1.63 -7.39 8.27
CA LEU A 187 0.62 -6.38 8.59
C LEU A 187 1.25 -5.00 8.50
N HIS A 188 0.62 -4.06 7.80
CA HIS A 188 1.13 -2.71 7.62
C HIS A 188 1.06 -1.89 8.93
N CYS A 189 0.02 -2.12 9.74
CA CYS A 189 -0.19 -1.52 11.06
C CYS A 189 -0.28 0.02 11.10
N ASN A 190 -0.42 0.69 9.95
CA ASN A 190 -0.48 2.15 9.88
C ASN A 190 -1.10 2.65 8.57
N ILE A 191 -2.18 2.03 8.12
CA ILE A 191 -2.85 2.44 6.89
C ILE A 191 -3.63 3.72 7.17
N THR A 192 -3.15 4.84 6.61
CA THR A 192 -3.75 6.17 6.72
C THR A 192 -3.64 6.89 5.38
N PRO A 193 -4.42 7.96 5.13
CA PRO A 193 -4.30 8.72 3.89
C PRO A 193 -2.89 9.29 3.62
N GLU A 194 -2.07 9.49 4.65
CA GLU A 194 -0.70 9.98 4.53
C GLU A 194 0.26 8.93 3.95
N ASN A 195 -0.10 7.65 4.10
CA ASN A 195 0.69 6.50 3.67
C ASN A 195 0.17 5.90 2.34
N VAL A 196 -0.87 6.48 1.76
CA VAL A 196 -1.37 6.16 0.42
C VAL A 196 -0.85 7.20 -0.56
N PHE A 197 0.05 6.78 -1.43
CA PHE A 197 0.72 7.61 -2.41
C PHE A 197 0.06 7.48 -3.78
N LEU A 198 0.04 8.58 -4.53
CA LEU A 198 -0.57 8.68 -5.85
C LEU A 198 0.51 9.02 -6.89
N GLN A 199 0.41 8.39 -8.06
CA GLN A 199 1.18 8.75 -9.24
C GLN A 199 0.29 9.41 -10.29
N ARG A 200 0.86 10.31 -11.09
CA ARG A 200 0.18 10.82 -12.29
C ARG A 200 0.06 9.71 -13.34
N PRO A 201 -1.01 9.71 -14.16
CA PRO A 201 -1.09 8.82 -15.30
C PRO A 201 0.06 9.10 -16.27
N ARG A 202 0.64 8.04 -16.84
CA ARG A 202 1.79 8.04 -17.75
C ARG A 202 1.42 7.68 -19.19
N GLY A 203 0.22 7.18 -19.45
CA GLY A 203 -0.31 6.89 -20.78
C GLY A 203 -1.74 7.37 -20.95
N THR A 204 -2.60 6.46 -21.41
CA THR A 204 -4.02 6.74 -21.63
C THR A 204 -4.91 6.31 -20.46
N GLU A 205 -4.33 5.71 -19.41
CA GLU A 205 -5.04 5.37 -18.20
C GLU A 205 -5.61 6.61 -17.50
N THR A 206 -6.80 6.50 -16.94
CA THR A 206 -7.51 7.63 -16.33
C THR A 206 -6.81 8.10 -15.05
N TYR A 207 -6.31 7.16 -14.25
CA TYR A 207 -5.60 7.41 -13.01
C TYR A 207 -4.24 6.71 -13.05
N GLY A 208 -3.20 7.37 -12.52
CA GLY A 208 -1.92 6.70 -12.29
C GLY A 208 -2.01 5.75 -11.08
N LEU A 209 -0.90 5.08 -10.78
CA LEU A 209 -0.86 4.07 -9.72
C LEU A 209 -1.18 4.64 -8.33
N VAL A 210 -1.86 3.83 -7.53
CA VAL A 210 -2.04 4.02 -6.09
C VAL A 210 -1.11 3.05 -5.38
N LYS A 211 -0.25 3.58 -4.51
CA LYS A 211 0.80 2.82 -3.82
C LYS A 211 0.70 3.00 -2.31
N LEU A 212 0.68 1.89 -1.57
CA LEU A 212 0.83 1.88 -0.12
C LEU A 212 2.32 1.98 0.24
N GLY A 213 2.66 2.89 1.15
CA GLY A 213 4.04 3.14 1.56
C GLY A 213 4.18 3.40 3.06
N ASN A 214 5.38 3.76 3.49
CA ASN A 214 5.71 4.00 4.90
C ASN A 214 5.50 2.79 5.83
N PHE A 215 6.27 1.73 5.55
CA PHE A 215 6.26 0.45 6.27
C PHE A 215 6.98 0.50 7.64
N SER A 216 7.19 1.67 8.25
CA SER A 216 7.95 1.79 9.50
C SER A 216 7.31 1.05 10.68
N ASN A 217 6.00 0.85 10.62
CA ASN A 217 5.22 0.14 11.64
C ASN A 217 4.86 -1.29 11.21
N ALA A 218 5.25 -1.69 9.99
CA ALA A 218 4.90 -2.99 9.45
C ALA A 218 5.56 -4.09 10.26
N GLN A 219 4.82 -5.19 10.46
CA GLN A 219 5.23 -6.29 11.30
C GLN A 219 4.84 -7.61 10.66
N THR A 220 5.71 -8.61 10.76
CA THR A 220 5.37 -9.99 10.44
C THR A 220 4.40 -10.52 11.49
N ALA A 221 3.25 -11.05 11.05
CA ALA A 221 2.31 -11.71 11.93
C ALA A 221 2.92 -13.00 12.50
N THR A 222 2.52 -13.38 13.72
CA THR A 222 3.08 -14.54 14.43
C THR A 222 2.60 -15.89 13.91
N HIS A 223 1.95 -15.94 12.73
CA HIS A 223 1.31 -17.12 12.17
C HIS A 223 1.62 -17.29 10.68
N VAL A 224 1.93 -18.53 10.30
CA VAL A 224 2.01 -18.98 8.91
C VAL A 224 0.59 -19.17 8.36
N ARG A 225 0.40 -18.86 7.08
CA ARG A 225 -0.86 -19.07 6.35
C ARG A 225 -1.38 -20.51 6.55
N GLY A 226 -2.66 -20.66 6.88
CA GLY A 226 -3.33 -21.97 7.04
C GLY A 226 -3.29 -22.58 8.45
N ALA A 227 -2.58 -21.96 9.40
CA ALA A 227 -2.65 -22.36 10.80
C ALA A 227 -3.96 -21.89 11.46
N ASN A 228 -4.54 -22.71 12.35
CA ASN A 228 -5.68 -22.29 13.19
C ASN A 228 -5.24 -21.16 14.14
N GLY A 229 -5.76 -19.95 13.92
CA GLY A 229 -5.49 -18.77 14.75
C GLY A 229 -5.79 -17.46 14.02
N LEU A 230 -5.85 -16.35 14.76
CA LEU A 230 -5.98 -15.02 14.14
C LEU A 230 -4.60 -14.53 13.71
N LEU A 231 -4.48 -13.90 12.54
CA LEU A 231 -3.23 -13.23 12.16
C LEU A 231 -3.08 -11.95 12.99
N VAL A 232 -2.10 -11.94 13.89
CA VAL A 232 -1.86 -10.82 14.79
C VAL A 232 -0.38 -10.43 14.80
N ALA A 233 -0.12 -9.13 14.83
CA ALA A 233 1.14 -8.54 15.23
C ALA A 233 0.95 -7.81 16.57
N PHE A 234 1.96 -7.90 17.43
CA PHE A 234 1.91 -7.33 18.78
C PHE A 234 3.01 -6.29 18.95
N ARG A 235 2.62 -5.09 19.35
CA ARG A 235 3.54 -4.09 19.86
C ARG A 235 3.45 -4.05 21.37
N ARG A 236 4.56 -4.30 22.03
CA ARG A 236 4.65 -4.21 23.48
C ARG A 236 4.71 -2.77 23.97
N LEU A 237 4.03 -2.49 25.08
CA LEU A 237 3.93 -1.15 25.69
C LEU A 237 4.85 -0.96 26.92
N GLY A 238 5.84 -1.84 27.13
CA GLY A 238 6.80 -1.76 28.25
C GLY A 238 7.91 -2.83 28.23
N ASP A 239 8.78 -2.81 29.26
CA ASP A 239 10.09 -3.51 29.29
C ASP A 239 10.12 -4.88 29.99
N ALA A 240 8.99 -5.40 30.49
CA ALA A 240 8.97 -6.75 31.12
C ALA A 240 9.34 -7.85 30.08
N GLU A 241 9.38 -9.14 30.40
CA GLU A 241 9.44 -10.24 29.40
C GLU A 241 8.04 -10.83 29.16
N SER A 242 7.72 -11.24 27.94
CA SER A 242 6.42 -11.81 27.58
C SER A 242 6.49 -13.31 27.86
N SER A 243 5.53 -13.88 28.60
CA SER A 243 5.49 -15.35 28.70
C SER A 243 4.90 -15.96 27.42
N SER A 244 5.29 -17.21 27.12
CA SER A 244 4.71 -17.98 26.00
C SER A 244 3.19 -18.03 26.10
N ASP A 245 2.67 -18.28 27.30
CA ASP A 245 1.22 -18.36 27.57
C ASP A 245 0.48 -17.05 27.24
N GLN A 246 1.10 -15.88 27.48
CA GLN A 246 0.51 -14.60 27.12
C GLN A 246 0.37 -14.45 25.60
N LEU A 247 1.39 -14.88 24.84
CA LEU A 247 1.37 -14.81 23.38
C LEU A 247 0.35 -15.80 22.80
N GLU A 248 0.20 -16.99 23.39
CA GLU A 248 -0.83 -17.97 23.00
C GLU A 248 -2.25 -17.44 23.24
N GLU A 249 -2.50 -16.82 24.40
CA GLU A 249 -3.81 -16.23 24.72
C GLU A 249 -4.18 -15.10 23.74
N LEU A 250 -3.22 -14.22 23.43
CA LEU A 250 -3.44 -13.16 22.45
C LEU A 250 -3.68 -13.71 21.04
N ARG A 251 -2.97 -14.77 20.67
CA ARG A 251 -3.12 -15.49 19.41
C ARG A 251 -4.51 -16.12 19.25
N ASP A 252 -5.10 -16.59 20.35
CA ASP A 252 -6.47 -17.13 20.38
C ASP A 252 -7.56 -16.04 20.36
N GLY A 253 -7.15 -14.76 20.30
CA GLY A 253 -8.06 -13.61 20.24
C GLY A 253 -8.46 -13.07 21.61
N ASN A 254 -7.83 -13.51 22.71
CA ASN A 254 -8.12 -13.03 24.06
C ASN A 254 -7.45 -11.67 24.37
N PHE A 255 -7.58 -10.70 23.45
CA PHE A 255 -6.96 -9.38 23.52
C PHE A 255 -7.30 -8.60 24.78
N GLY A 256 -8.50 -8.82 25.34
CA GLY A 256 -8.99 -8.19 26.56
C GLY A 256 -8.24 -8.58 27.83
N ARG A 257 -7.37 -9.62 27.81
CA ARG A 257 -6.61 -10.05 28.99
C ARG A 257 -5.41 -9.16 29.30
N PHE A 258 -4.80 -8.54 28.27
CA PHE A 258 -3.57 -7.77 28.42
C PHE A 258 -3.63 -6.35 27.80
N PRO A 259 -4.71 -5.57 28.04
CA PRO A 259 -5.00 -4.33 27.31
C PRO A 259 -4.02 -3.17 27.60
N ARG A 260 -3.18 -3.32 28.63
CA ARG A 260 -2.16 -2.32 29.02
C ARG A 260 -0.74 -2.74 28.67
N GLU A 261 -0.53 -4.00 28.28
CA GLU A 261 0.79 -4.57 28.04
C GLU A 261 1.10 -4.66 26.54
N TYR A 262 0.07 -4.84 25.71
CA TYR A 262 0.19 -4.98 24.28
C TYR A 262 -0.81 -4.09 23.53
N SER A 263 -0.37 -3.55 22.41
CA SER A 263 -1.21 -3.14 21.30
C SER A 263 -1.18 -4.25 20.27
N TYR A 264 -2.34 -4.64 19.76
CA TYR A 264 -2.48 -5.68 18.75
C TYR A 264 -2.94 -5.08 17.43
N TYR A 265 -2.47 -5.65 16.34
CA TYR A 265 -2.87 -5.33 14.99
C TYR A 265 -3.20 -6.62 14.30
N THR A 266 -4.33 -6.66 13.60
CA THR A 266 -4.78 -7.85 12.89
C THR A 266 -4.93 -7.56 11.42
N ARG A 267 -5.09 -8.60 10.61
CA ARG A 267 -5.54 -8.45 9.20
C ARG A 267 -6.80 -7.57 9.12
N GLY A 268 -7.73 -7.74 10.06
CA GLY A 268 -8.94 -6.95 10.16
C GLY A 268 -8.67 -5.48 10.45
N SER A 269 -7.63 -5.14 11.23
CA SER A 269 -7.22 -3.75 11.45
C SER A 269 -6.85 -3.03 10.15
N ASP A 270 -6.04 -3.67 9.30
CA ASP A 270 -5.61 -3.08 8.02
C ASP A 270 -6.78 -2.96 7.05
N LEU A 271 -7.64 -3.97 6.96
CA LEU A 271 -8.84 -3.94 6.11
C LEU A 271 -9.86 -2.88 6.55
N ARG A 272 -10.12 -2.75 7.85
CA ARG A 272 -10.98 -1.70 8.40
C ARG A 272 -10.40 -0.31 8.15
N ALA A 273 -9.07 -0.16 8.25
CA ALA A 273 -8.41 1.10 7.93
C ALA A 273 -8.62 1.51 6.46
N VAL A 274 -8.53 0.56 5.52
CA VAL A 274 -8.89 0.81 4.11
C VAL A 274 -10.33 1.29 4.01
N GLY A 275 -11.29 0.60 4.63
CA GLY A 275 -12.68 1.05 4.68
C GLY A 275 -12.85 2.48 5.20
N GLY A 276 -12.13 2.84 6.27
CA GLY A 276 -12.16 4.20 6.83
C GLY A 276 -11.58 5.27 5.91
N ILE A 277 -10.55 4.94 5.12
CA ILE A 277 -10.03 5.82 4.06
C ILE A 277 -11.11 6.06 2.99
N LEU A 278 -11.77 5.00 2.53
CA LEU A 278 -12.80 5.13 1.50
C LEU A 278 -14.02 5.89 2.02
N TYR A 279 -14.43 5.67 3.27
CA TYR A 279 -15.47 6.48 3.90
C TYR A 279 -15.11 7.98 3.89
N HIS A 280 -13.86 8.34 4.22
CA HIS A 280 -13.41 9.73 4.16
C HIS A 280 -13.42 10.27 2.73
N MET A 281 -13.00 9.46 1.74
CA MET A 281 -13.10 9.84 0.33
C MET A 281 -14.56 10.03 -0.13
N MET A 282 -15.51 9.28 0.40
CA MET A 282 -16.92 9.35 -0.02
C MET A 282 -17.68 10.49 0.67
N THR A 283 -17.36 10.78 1.93
CA THR A 283 -18.15 11.70 2.78
C THR A 283 -17.44 13.02 3.12
N GLY A 284 -16.12 13.08 2.96
CA GLY A 284 -15.31 14.18 3.49
C GLY A 284 -15.12 14.13 5.01
N ILE A 285 -15.58 13.07 5.69
CA ILE A 285 -15.49 12.92 7.14
C ILE A 285 -14.54 11.76 7.47
N ALA A 286 -13.54 12.01 8.31
CA ALA A 286 -12.66 10.96 8.79
C ALA A 286 -13.32 10.14 9.92
N LEU A 287 -13.27 8.81 9.81
CA LEU A 287 -13.62 7.94 10.94
C LEU A 287 -12.52 7.93 12.00
N PRO A 288 -12.87 7.61 13.26
CA PRO A 288 -11.87 7.28 14.26
C PRO A 288 -10.98 6.12 13.80
N PRO A 289 -9.73 6.04 14.30
CA PRO A 289 -8.84 4.94 13.96
C PRO A 289 -9.45 3.58 14.36
N PRO A 290 -9.21 2.51 13.58
CA PRO A 290 -9.85 1.21 13.81
C PRO A 290 -9.36 0.51 15.07
N ASN A 291 -8.17 0.88 15.55
CA ASN A 291 -7.54 0.34 16.74
C ASN A 291 -7.52 1.39 17.87
N ARG A 292 -6.83 1.05 18.95
CA ARG A 292 -6.62 1.89 20.13
C ARG A 292 -6.30 3.35 19.75
N CYS A 293 -7.01 4.30 20.37
CA CYS A 293 -6.82 5.72 20.14
C CYS A 293 -5.32 6.11 20.28
N PRO A 294 -4.71 6.72 19.23
CA PRO A 294 -3.31 7.14 19.27
C PRO A 294 -3.12 8.42 20.09
N VAL A 295 -4.20 9.18 20.30
CA VAL A 295 -4.19 10.42 21.08
C VAL A 295 -4.25 10.05 22.56
N CYS A 296 -3.33 10.59 23.34
CA CYS A 296 -3.24 10.56 24.81
C CYS A 296 -3.08 9.18 25.50
N ASP A 297 -2.71 8.13 24.77
CA ASP A 297 -2.48 6.79 25.33
C ASP A 297 -3.68 6.25 26.14
N CYS A 298 -4.86 6.83 25.94
CA CYS A 298 -6.05 6.61 26.77
C CYS A 298 -6.65 5.22 26.61
N GLY A 299 -6.34 4.56 25.49
CA GLY A 299 -6.79 3.20 25.24
C GLY A 299 -8.24 3.04 24.81
N CYS A 300 -8.91 4.12 24.45
CA CYS A 300 -10.28 4.06 23.97
C CYS A 300 -10.36 3.45 22.56
N PHE A 301 -11.40 2.65 22.32
CA PHE A 301 -11.80 2.17 21.01
C PHE A 301 -13.09 2.90 20.64
N HIS A 302 -13.03 3.72 19.60
CA HIS A 302 -14.13 4.64 19.26
C HIS A 302 -15.12 4.05 18.26
N CYS A 303 -14.76 2.93 17.63
CA CYS A 303 -15.54 2.24 16.62
C CYS A 303 -16.26 0.98 17.16
N GLU A 304 -16.22 0.76 18.48
CA GLU A 304 -16.78 -0.44 19.12
C GLU A 304 -18.21 -0.25 19.64
N ARG A 305 -18.95 -1.36 19.67
CA ARG A 305 -20.32 -1.38 20.18
C ARG A 305 -20.36 -0.97 21.65
N GLY A 306 -21.09 0.10 21.95
CA GLY A 306 -21.22 0.57 23.32
C GLY A 306 -19.91 1.11 23.92
N ALA A 307 -18.96 1.50 23.05
CA ALA A 307 -17.76 2.22 23.47
C ALA A 307 -18.15 3.37 24.41
N ALA A 308 -17.49 3.45 25.56
CA ALA A 308 -17.69 4.55 26.48
C ALA A 308 -17.23 5.87 25.81
N PRO A 309 -17.92 7.00 26.04
CA PRO A 309 -17.43 8.29 25.59
C PRO A 309 -16.02 8.52 26.11
N CYS A 310 -15.09 8.88 25.22
CA CYS A 310 -13.73 9.18 25.64
C CYS A 310 -13.71 10.45 26.48
N GLN A 311 -13.23 10.35 27.71
CA GLN A 311 -13.14 11.47 28.65
C GLN A 311 -12.15 12.56 28.18
N HIS A 312 -11.30 12.25 27.20
CA HIS A 312 -10.30 13.17 26.66
C HIS A 312 -10.78 13.91 25.40
N GLY A 313 -11.99 13.62 24.90
CA GLY A 313 -12.52 14.26 23.70
C GLY A 313 -11.71 13.98 22.42
N CYS A 314 -11.04 12.83 22.32
CA CYS A 314 -10.17 12.51 21.19
C CYS A 314 -10.94 12.34 19.87
N PHE A 315 -11.99 11.51 19.91
CA PHE A 315 -12.87 11.22 18.77
C PHE A 315 -14.29 11.01 19.28
N GLU A 316 -15.27 11.31 18.43
CA GLU A 316 -16.66 10.90 18.66
C GLU A 316 -16.80 9.39 18.42
N ASN A 317 -17.68 8.74 19.17
CA ASN A 317 -17.91 7.32 19.01
C ASN A 317 -18.82 7.07 17.80
N VAL A 318 -18.42 6.13 16.95
CA VAL A 318 -19.17 5.73 15.76
C VAL A 318 -19.52 4.26 15.89
N ASP A 319 -20.80 3.92 15.79
CA ASP A 319 -21.25 2.56 15.94
C ASP A 319 -21.11 1.78 14.63
N LEU A 320 -20.00 1.05 14.50
CA LEU A 320 -19.69 0.19 13.35
C LEU A 320 -19.98 -1.29 13.64
N SER A 321 -20.85 -1.58 14.62
CA SER A 321 -21.04 -2.94 15.15
C SER A 321 -21.87 -3.87 14.28
N SER A 322 -22.49 -3.37 13.21
CA SER A 322 -23.20 -4.21 12.25
C SER A 322 -23.13 -3.63 10.83
N PRO A 323 -23.16 -4.50 9.80
CA PRO A 323 -23.23 -4.06 8.41
C PRO A 323 -24.40 -3.11 8.11
N ASP A 324 -25.56 -3.31 8.75
CA ASP A 324 -26.73 -2.43 8.56
C ASP A 324 -26.45 -0.99 9.01
N LYS A 325 -25.81 -0.80 10.17
CA LYS A 325 -25.43 0.53 10.66
C LYS A 325 -24.36 1.16 9.78
N CYS A 326 -23.38 0.36 9.35
CA CYS A 326 -22.39 0.81 8.40
C CYS A 326 -23.04 1.25 7.08
N PHE A 327 -24.07 0.55 6.62
CA PHE A 327 -24.82 0.91 5.41
C PHE A 327 -25.63 2.20 5.58
N GLU A 328 -26.23 2.43 6.74
CA GLU A 328 -26.94 3.68 7.06
C GLU A 328 -26.05 4.92 6.89
N LEU A 329 -24.75 4.80 7.14
CA LEU A 329 -23.78 5.88 6.93
C LEU A 329 -23.68 6.34 5.47
N PHE A 330 -24.07 5.50 4.51
CA PHE A 330 -24.01 5.78 3.07
C PHE A 330 -25.38 6.10 2.45
N SER A 331 -26.45 6.14 3.26
CA SER A 331 -27.83 6.28 2.76
C SER A 331 -28.10 7.52 1.91
N GLU A 332 -27.38 8.61 2.16
CA GLU A 332 -27.50 9.87 1.42
C GLU A 332 -26.53 9.99 0.24
N LEU A 333 -25.60 9.03 0.08
CA LEU A 333 -24.50 9.12 -0.88
C LEU A 333 -24.87 8.51 -2.25
N THR A 334 -25.85 9.12 -2.91
CA THR A 334 -26.43 8.58 -4.16
C THR A 334 -25.45 8.42 -5.31
N ASP A 335 -24.34 9.15 -5.31
CA ASP A 335 -23.36 9.13 -6.41
C ASP A 335 -22.58 7.80 -6.48
N TYR A 336 -22.53 7.05 -5.38
CA TYR A 336 -21.76 5.80 -5.30
C TYR A 336 -22.61 4.55 -5.48
N HIS A 337 -23.92 4.73 -5.62
CA HIS A 337 -24.84 3.61 -5.75
C HIS A 337 -24.78 3.00 -7.15
N GLY A 338 -24.65 1.67 -7.19
CA GLY A 338 -24.61 0.91 -8.43
C GLY A 338 -26.01 0.49 -8.90
N PRO A 339 -26.17 0.08 -10.17
CA PRO A 339 -27.43 -0.49 -10.65
C PRO A 339 -27.80 -1.81 -9.94
N TYR A 340 -26.83 -2.45 -9.30
CA TYR A 340 -27.01 -3.68 -8.52
C TYR A 340 -26.49 -3.50 -7.11
N ARG A 341 -27.36 -3.74 -6.13
CA ARG A 341 -27.06 -3.57 -4.70
C ARG A 341 -25.78 -4.30 -4.27
N GLU A 342 -25.60 -5.56 -4.67
CA GLU A 342 -24.44 -6.38 -4.26
C GLU A 342 -23.09 -5.89 -4.86
N LYS A 343 -23.15 -5.10 -5.93
CA LYS A 343 -21.98 -4.58 -6.66
C LYS A 343 -21.74 -3.11 -6.38
N ASP A 344 -22.42 -2.60 -5.37
CA ASP A 344 -22.42 -1.20 -4.96
C ASP A 344 -21.19 -0.90 -4.11
N LEU A 345 -20.53 0.23 -4.40
CA LEU A 345 -19.34 0.65 -3.68
C LEU A 345 -19.64 0.86 -2.19
N CYS A 346 -20.81 1.40 -1.85
CA CYS A 346 -21.23 1.58 -0.47
C CYS A 346 -21.29 0.26 0.28
N ILE A 347 -21.68 -0.84 -0.36
CA ILE A 347 -21.70 -2.17 0.27
C ILE A 347 -20.29 -2.70 0.49
N GLN A 348 -19.40 -2.54 -0.49
CA GLN A 348 -18.01 -2.98 -0.35
C GLN A 348 -17.30 -2.21 0.79
N VAL A 349 -17.49 -0.89 0.86
CA VAL A 349 -16.90 -0.05 1.91
C VAL A 349 -17.55 -0.32 3.27
N ALA A 350 -18.89 -0.44 3.34
CA ALA A 350 -19.61 -0.79 4.57
C ALA A 350 -19.14 -2.13 5.14
N SER A 351 -18.88 -3.12 4.28
CA SER A 351 -18.37 -4.43 4.68
C SER A 351 -16.97 -4.33 5.29
N LEU A 352 -16.08 -3.51 4.70
CA LEU A 352 -14.74 -3.28 5.26
C LEU A 352 -14.78 -2.59 6.62
N ILE A 353 -15.58 -1.53 6.78
CA ILE A 353 -15.66 -0.81 8.06
C ILE A 353 -16.36 -1.63 9.14
N ALA A 354 -17.25 -2.55 8.77
CA ALA A 354 -17.92 -3.44 9.71
C ALA A 354 -16.98 -4.49 10.33
N ILE A 355 -15.86 -4.84 9.66
CA ILE A 355 -14.89 -5.85 10.15
C ILE A 355 -14.43 -5.50 11.56
N ASP A 356 -14.78 -6.31 12.56
CA ASP A 356 -14.25 -6.20 13.91
C ASP A 356 -12.84 -6.80 13.98
N PRO A 357 -11.77 -5.99 14.18
CA PRO A 357 -10.41 -6.50 14.24
C PRO A 357 -10.18 -7.51 15.37
N GLN A 358 -11.02 -7.54 16.40
CA GLN A 358 -10.90 -8.44 17.54
C GLN A 358 -11.54 -9.80 17.30
N THR A 359 -12.69 -9.83 16.63
CA THR A 359 -13.56 -11.01 16.61
C THR A 359 -13.75 -11.62 15.23
N ASP A 360 -13.62 -10.83 14.16
CA ASP A 360 -13.85 -11.33 12.81
C ASP A 360 -12.66 -12.15 12.30
N ARG A 361 -12.96 -13.41 11.97
CA ARG A 361 -12.01 -14.33 11.34
C ARG A 361 -12.12 -14.18 9.83
N ILE A 362 -11.22 -13.38 9.28
CA ILE A 362 -11.10 -13.22 7.83
C ILE A 362 -10.12 -14.26 7.33
N ASP A 363 -10.60 -15.24 6.57
CA ASP A 363 -9.78 -16.36 6.10
C ASP A 363 -8.67 -15.89 5.15
N SER A 364 -8.98 -14.98 4.24
CA SER A 364 -8.02 -14.44 3.26
C SER A 364 -8.42 -13.05 2.78
N THR A 365 -7.41 -12.19 2.61
CA THR A 365 -7.55 -10.90 1.94
C THR A 365 -7.74 -11.06 0.44
N VAL A 366 -7.15 -12.09 -0.18
CA VAL A 366 -7.37 -12.45 -1.60
C VAL A 366 -8.86 -12.68 -1.87
N SER A 367 -9.54 -13.49 -1.05
CA SER A 367 -10.96 -13.78 -1.26
C SER A 367 -11.81 -12.50 -1.27
N LEU A 368 -11.50 -11.57 -0.36
CA LEU A 368 -12.16 -10.28 -0.32
C LEU A 368 -11.80 -9.40 -1.52
N TYR A 369 -10.52 -9.35 -1.90
CA TYR A 369 -10.06 -8.65 -3.10
C TYR A 369 -10.78 -9.15 -4.36
N GLN A 370 -10.93 -10.46 -4.53
CA GLN A 370 -11.62 -11.04 -5.69
C GLN A 370 -13.10 -10.66 -5.76
N VAL A 371 -13.80 -10.64 -4.63
CA VAL A 371 -15.20 -10.18 -4.55
C VAL A 371 -15.30 -8.70 -4.96
N VAL A 372 -14.43 -7.87 -4.40
CA VAL A 372 -14.40 -6.42 -4.70
C VAL A 372 -14.00 -6.16 -6.15
N LYS A 373 -13.05 -6.92 -6.69
CA LYS A 373 -12.62 -6.83 -8.09
C LYS A 373 -13.76 -7.17 -9.04
N ALA A 374 -14.48 -8.27 -8.80
CA ALA A 374 -15.64 -8.65 -9.60
C ALA A 374 -16.77 -7.60 -9.53
N ALA A 375 -16.97 -6.96 -8.37
CA ALA A 375 -17.90 -5.85 -8.24
C ALA A 375 -17.44 -4.62 -9.04
N HIS A 376 -16.15 -4.29 -9.00
CA HIS A 376 -15.55 -3.19 -9.77
C HIS A 376 -15.66 -3.42 -11.29
N GLU A 377 -15.34 -4.62 -11.79
CA GLU A 377 -15.48 -4.96 -13.21
C GLU A 377 -16.94 -4.87 -13.69
N ALA A 378 -17.88 -5.28 -12.84
CA ALA A 378 -19.29 -5.10 -13.13
C ALA A 378 -19.72 -3.63 -13.10
N TRP A 379 -19.15 -2.81 -12.20
CA TRP A 379 -19.38 -1.37 -12.18
C TRP A 379 -18.80 -0.69 -13.43
N LEU A 380 -17.57 -1.00 -13.83
CA LEU A 380 -16.93 -0.48 -15.05
C LEU A 380 -17.78 -0.73 -16.30
N SER A 381 -18.36 -1.93 -16.42
CA SER A 381 -19.16 -2.31 -17.58
C SER A 381 -20.59 -1.74 -17.60
N SER A 382 -21.17 -1.42 -16.44
CA SER A 382 -22.59 -1.06 -16.32
C SER A 382 -22.86 0.39 -15.94
N HIS A 383 -21.92 1.07 -15.28
CA HIS A 383 -22.09 2.43 -14.79
C HIS A 383 -21.59 3.45 -15.85
N PRO A 384 -22.32 4.54 -16.13
CA PRO A 384 -21.90 5.55 -17.13
C PRO A 384 -20.50 6.08 -16.88
N ASP A 385 -20.17 6.44 -15.64
CA ASP A 385 -18.83 6.90 -15.28
C ASP A 385 -17.77 5.81 -15.44
N GLY A 386 -18.12 4.55 -15.14
CA GLY A 386 -17.22 3.41 -15.24
C GLY A 386 -16.79 3.13 -16.68
N GLN A 387 -17.71 3.29 -17.64
CA GLN A 387 -17.43 3.11 -19.06
C GLN A 387 -16.48 4.16 -19.65
N LEU A 388 -16.24 5.27 -18.93
CA LEU A 388 -15.28 6.31 -19.32
C LEU A 388 -13.87 6.02 -18.78
N ILE A 389 -13.73 5.07 -17.85
CA ILE A 389 -12.45 4.75 -17.23
C ILE A 389 -11.64 3.85 -18.15
N VAL A 390 -10.39 4.24 -18.36
CA VAL A 390 -9.35 3.41 -18.97
C VAL A 390 -8.45 2.95 -17.84
N THR A 391 -8.45 1.66 -17.56
CA THR A 391 -7.58 1.09 -16.52
C THR A 391 -6.13 1.03 -17.01
N LEU A 392 -5.19 0.81 -16.08
CA LEU A 392 -3.79 0.57 -16.46
C LEU A 392 -3.67 -0.67 -17.36
N ASP A 393 -4.39 -1.74 -17.05
CA ASP A 393 -4.38 -2.97 -17.83
C ASP A 393 -4.90 -2.74 -19.26
N ASP A 394 -5.97 -1.94 -19.41
CA ASP A 394 -6.47 -1.54 -20.74
C ASP A 394 -5.42 -0.77 -21.54
N ASP A 395 -4.72 0.18 -20.90
CA ASP A 395 -3.68 0.97 -21.55
C ASP A 395 -2.47 0.11 -21.93
N LEU A 396 -2.03 -0.80 -21.06
CA LEU A 396 -0.94 -1.74 -21.33
C LEU A 396 -1.28 -2.67 -22.50
N LEU A 397 -2.46 -3.30 -22.48
CA LEU A 397 -2.95 -4.13 -23.60
C LEU A 397 -3.00 -3.35 -24.91
N ALA A 398 -3.45 -2.09 -24.86
CA ALA A 398 -3.48 -1.24 -26.03
C ALA A 398 -2.07 -0.89 -26.54
N ARG A 399 -1.09 -0.67 -25.65
CA ARG A 399 0.32 -0.46 -26.03
C ARG A 399 0.93 -1.69 -26.67
N GLU A 400 0.72 -2.87 -26.10
CA GLU A 400 1.19 -4.14 -26.65
C GLU A 400 0.60 -4.41 -28.03
N SER A 401 -0.71 -4.23 -28.19
CA SER A 401 -1.38 -4.38 -29.49
C SER A 401 -0.79 -3.43 -30.55
N ARG A 402 -0.46 -2.19 -30.17
CA ARG A 402 0.21 -1.23 -31.07
C ARG A 402 1.63 -1.66 -31.41
N ALA A 403 2.38 -2.20 -30.45
CA ALA A 403 3.74 -2.70 -30.65
C ALA A 403 3.75 -3.89 -31.62
N TRP A 404 2.83 -4.84 -31.46
CA TRP A 404 2.68 -5.99 -32.36
C TRP A 404 2.38 -5.57 -33.79
N LYS A 405 1.38 -4.69 -33.97
CA LYS A 405 1.03 -4.15 -35.30
C LYS A 405 2.18 -3.40 -35.95
N LYS A 406 3.04 -2.75 -35.16
CA LYS A 406 4.24 -2.08 -35.67
C LYS A 406 5.28 -3.11 -36.12
N ALA A 407 5.51 -4.16 -35.33
CA ALA A 407 6.44 -5.23 -35.68
C ALA A 407 6.02 -5.95 -36.96
N GLU A 408 4.73 -6.31 -37.09
CA GLU A 408 4.18 -6.91 -38.32
C GLU A 408 4.42 -6.06 -39.56
N ARG A 409 4.25 -4.74 -39.45
CA ARG A 409 4.52 -3.81 -40.57
C ARG A 409 6.00 -3.73 -40.93
N VAL A 410 6.90 -3.83 -39.95
CA VAL A 410 8.35 -3.84 -40.20
C VAL A 410 8.74 -5.12 -40.94
N VAL A 411 8.28 -6.28 -40.47
CA VAL A 411 8.54 -7.58 -41.13
C VAL A 411 7.99 -7.59 -42.56
N ALA A 412 6.75 -7.14 -42.76
CA ALA A 412 6.15 -7.08 -44.10
C ALA A 412 6.90 -6.12 -45.05
N ALA A 413 7.47 -5.03 -44.53
CA ALA A 413 8.28 -4.10 -45.31
C ALA A 413 9.65 -4.69 -45.67
N GLU A 414 10.25 -5.49 -44.79
CA GLU A 414 11.50 -6.22 -45.05
C GLU A 414 11.31 -7.35 -46.07
N GLU A 415 10.16 -8.04 -46.07
CA GLU A 415 9.82 -9.07 -47.07
C GLU A 415 9.51 -8.50 -48.46
N SER A 416 9.14 -7.20 -48.52
CA SER A 416 8.81 -6.51 -49.77
C SER A 416 9.99 -5.74 -50.40
N ALA A 417 11.14 -5.69 -49.72
CA ALA A 417 12.37 -5.03 -50.14
C ALA A 417 13.38 -6.05 -50.68
#